data_AF-A0A961TXP4-F1
#
_entry.id   AF-A0A961TXP4-F1
#
_cell.length_a   1.000
_cell.length_b   1.000
_cell.length_c   1.000
_cell.angle_alpha   90.00
_cell.angle_beta   90.00
_cell.angle_gamma   90.00
#
_symmetry.space_group_name_H-M   'P 1'
#
loop_
_entity.id
_entity.type
_entity.pdbx_description
1 polymer ?
#
loop_
_entity_poly.entity_id
_entity_poly.type
_entity_poly.pdbx_seq_one_letter_code
_entity_poly.pdbx_strand_id
1 'polypeptide(L)'
;MLLGACPGQDEWNADPQRPFAGRSGVNLRHLLEVLRGLPNKEVYGLRPADFLSTNLDDYTLMNSHPEAKWLAEHGRSVPRMSEIESDENLLRLTNQLQFVEARFVIGLGRSVNDAHLARKAKDSGPLRAIRLLVPTHPGVSFCISGHPSQQAVNRYGEGNPRQWFEGTLRRLRWD
;
A
#
# COMPACT_ATOMS: atom_id res chain seq x y z
N MET A 1 4.58 -7.90 1.16
CA MET A 1 5.06 -6.57 0.71
C MET A 1 3.98 -5.51 1.00
N LEU A 2 4.38 -4.31 1.43
CA LEU A 2 3.51 -3.14 1.61
C LEU A 2 3.82 -2.10 0.53
N LEU A 3 2.79 -1.55 -0.10
CA LEU A 3 2.89 -0.63 -1.24
C LEU A 3 2.25 0.74 -0.92
N GLY A 4 3.08 1.75 -0.69
CA GLY A 4 2.69 3.15 -0.49
C GLY A 4 2.57 3.93 -1.79
N ALA A 5 2.22 5.22 -1.71
CA ALA A 5 2.00 6.06 -2.89
C ALA A 5 3.32 6.54 -3.50
N CYS A 6 4.05 7.41 -2.79
CA CYS A 6 5.33 8.01 -3.16
C CYS A 6 6.06 8.44 -1.88
N PRO A 7 7.39 8.64 -1.93
CA PRO A 7 8.13 9.18 -0.79
C PRO A 7 7.64 10.57 -0.36
N GLY A 8 7.59 10.81 0.94
CA GLY A 8 7.38 12.09 1.59
C GLY A 8 8.67 12.64 2.23
N GLN A 9 8.57 13.79 2.89
CA GLN A 9 9.73 14.54 3.40
C GLN A 9 10.58 13.74 4.39
N ASP A 10 9.93 13.05 5.35
CA ASP A 10 10.63 12.24 6.35
C ASP A 10 11.39 11.07 5.73
N GLU A 11 10.86 10.49 4.65
CA GLU A 11 11.44 9.34 3.94
C GLU A 11 12.62 9.76 3.07
N TRP A 12 12.54 10.96 2.48
CA TRP A 12 13.61 11.58 1.69
C TRP A 12 14.80 12.00 2.57
N ASN A 13 14.53 12.43 3.79
CA ASN A 13 15.55 12.90 4.74
C ASN A 13 16.11 11.78 5.62
N ALA A 14 15.57 10.56 5.56
CA ALA A 14 16.08 9.42 6.30
C ALA A 14 17.44 8.96 5.73
N ASP A 15 18.32 8.46 6.61
CA ASP A 15 19.62 7.88 6.24
C ASP A 15 19.77 6.47 6.86
N PRO A 16 19.73 5.39 6.05
CA PRO A 16 19.47 5.41 4.61
C PRO A 16 18.01 5.80 4.30
N GLN A 17 17.78 6.35 3.10
CA GLN A 17 16.43 6.64 2.63
C GLN A 17 15.59 5.36 2.61
N ARG A 18 14.40 5.42 3.21
CA ARG A 18 13.51 4.26 3.30
C ARG A 18 12.03 4.67 3.32
N PRO A 19 11.13 3.88 2.70
CA PRO A 19 9.69 4.12 2.80
C PRO A 19 9.19 4.03 4.26
N PHE A 20 8.18 4.83 4.58
CA PHE A 20 7.51 4.88 5.89
C PHE A 20 8.43 5.26 7.07
N ALA A 21 9.50 6.01 6.84
CA ALA A 21 10.33 6.56 7.90
C ALA A 21 9.61 7.61 8.78
N GLY A 22 8.55 8.22 8.25
CA GLY A 22 7.76 9.23 8.96
C GLY A 22 6.64 8.67 9.84
N ARG A 23 5.73 9.56 10.27
CA ARG A 23 4.59 9.22 11.15
C ARG A 23 3.67 8.12 10.61
N SER A 24 3.60 7.97 9.28
CA SER A 24 2.86 6.87 8.63
C SER A 24 3.38 5.49 9.02
N GLY A 25 4.68 5.35 9.31
CA GLY A 25 5.28 4.09 9.78
C GLY A 25 4.77 3.66 11.16
N VAL A 26 4.49 4.61 12.06
CA VAL A 26 3.95 4.29 13.39
C VAL A 26 2.59 3.59 13.26
N ASN A 27 1.70 4.14 12.43
CA ASN A 27 0.38 3.57 12.22
C ASN A 27 0.41 2.25 11.45
N LEU A 28 1.44 2.00 10.63
CA LEU A 28 1.55 0.71 9.95
C LEU A 28 1.76 -0.47 10.88
N ARG A 29 2.32 -0.26 12.08
CA ARG A 29 2.40 -1.33 13.10
C ARG A 29 1.02 -1.85 13.48
N HIS A 30 0.01 -0.96 13.56
CA HIS A 30 -1.37 -1.37 13.81
C HIS A 30 -1.96 -2.19 12.67
N LEU A 31 -1.64 -1.87 11.41
CA LEU A 31 -2.02 -2.72 10.29
C LEU A 31 -1.40 -4.12 10.43
N LEU A 32 -0.11 -4.21 10.78
CA LEU A 32 0.56 -5.50 10.98
C LEU A 32 -0.07 -6.30 12.13
N GLU A 33 -0.44 -5.65 13.24
CA GLU A 33 -1.19 -6.26 14.34
C GLU A 33 -2.55 -6.82 13.88
N VAL A 34 -3.29 -6.04 13.09
CA VAL A 34 -4.57 -6.45 12.50
C VAL A 34 -4.37 -7.67 11.60
N LEU A 35 -3.38 -7.63 10.71
CA LEU A 35 -3.08 -8.74 9.79
C LEU A 35 -2.65 -9.99 10.56
N ARG A 36 -1.84 -9.84 11.60
CA ARG A 36 -1.40 -10.95 12.45
C ARG A 36 -2.58 -11.63 13.12
N GLY A 37 -3.48 -10.83 13.70
CA GLY A 37 -4.67 -11.29 14.44
C GLY A 37 -5.90 -11.58 13.58
N LEU A 38 -5.79 -11.46 12.26
CA LEU A 38 -6.94 -11.57 11.35
C LEU A 38 -7.51 -12.99 11.38
N PRO A 39 -8.78 -13.18 11.78
CA PRO A 39 -9.43 -14.47 11.61
C PRO A 39 -9.65 -14.74 10.12
N ASN A 40 -9.58 -16.01 9.70
CA ASN A 40 -9.84 -16.43 8.31
C ASN A 40 -8.95 -15.72 7.27
N LYS A 41 -7.64 -15.63 7.52
CA LYS A 41 -6.61 -15.08 6.61
C LYS A 41 -6.79 -15.52 5.14
N GLU A 42 -7.21 -16.76 4.94
CA GLU A 42 -7.42 -17.37 3.62
C GLU A 42 -8.40 -16.59 2.72
N VAL A 43 -9.41 -15.94 3.32
CA VAL A 43 -10.39 -15.10 2.60
C VAL A 43 -9.66 -13.99 1.84
N TYR A 44 -8.63 -13.43 2.47
CA TYR A 44 -7.79 -12.39 1.89
C TYR A 44 -6.69 -12.95 0.98
N GLY A 45 -6.49 -14.26 0.94
CA GLY A 45 -5.41 -14.91 0.19
C GLY A 45 -4.08 -14.95 0.95
N LEU A 46 -4.14 -14.71 2.27
CA LEU A 46 -3.05 -14.87 3.23
C LEU A 46 -3.04 -16.30 3.76
N ARG A 47 -1.85 -16.84 4.03
CA ARG A 47 -1.65 -18.07 4.81
C ARG A 47 -1.57 -17.75 6.31
N PRO A 48 -1.74 -18.75 7.21
CA PRO A 48 -1.60 -18.55 8.65
C PRO A 48 -0.27 -17.90 9.06
N ALA A 49 0.81 -18.32 8.40
CA ALA A 49 2.18 -17.84 8.63
C ALA A 49 2.51 -16.49 7.99
N ASP A 50 1.62 -15.91 7.16
CA ASP A 50 1.86 -14.60 6.58
C ASP A 50 1.60 -13.52 7.65
N PHE A 51 2.45 -12.48 7.68
CA PHE A 51 2.39 -11.35 8.62
C PHE A 51 2.46 -11.72 10.13
N LEU A 52 3.40 -12.59 10.52
CA LEU A 52 3.59 -12.97 11.94
C LEU A 52 4.29 -11.88 12.77
N SER A 53 5.14 -11.07 12.14
CA SER A 53 5.86 -9.99 12.81
C SER A 53 5.09 -8.69 12.81
N THR A 54 5.24 -7.90 13.87
CA THR A 54 4.77 -6.50 13.91
C THR A 54 5.90 -5.51 13.64
N ASN A 55 7.12 -5.99 13.37
CA ASN A 55 8.23 -5.17 12.93
C ASN A 55 8.11 -4.89 11.42
N LEU A 56 8.22 -3.62 11.03
CA LEU A 56 8.11 -3.22 9.62
C LEU A 56 9.28 -3.71 8.78
N ASP A 57 10.46 -3.80 9.39
CA ASP A 57 11.70 -4.16 8.68
C ASP A 57 11.73 -5.62 8.23
N ASP A 58 10.81 -6.45 8.76
CA ASP A 58 10.62 -7.84 8.34
C ASP A 58 9.82 -7.95 7.02
N TYR A 59 9.36 -6.82 6.47
CA TYR A 59 8.58 -6.77 5.25
C TYR A 59 9.23 -5.85 4.21
N THR A 60 9.13 -6.23 2.94
CA THR A 60 9.44 -5.32 1.85
C THR A 60 8.45 -4.16 1.83
N LEU A 61 8.97 -2.94 1.99
CA LEU A 61 8.25 -1.68 1.85
C LEU A 61 8.63 -1.04 0.51
N MET A 62 7.64 -0.63 -0.27
CA MET A 62 7.87 0.03 -1.56
C MET A 62 6.80 1.08 -1.81
N ASN A 63 7.08 2.03 -2.70
CA ASN A 63 6.08 2.97 -3.21
C ASN A 63 5.69 2.66 -4.66
N SER A 64 4.44 2.93 -4.99
CA SER A 64 3.87 2.81 -6.34
C SER A 64 4.52 3.77 -7.35
N HIS A 65 5.10 4.87 -6.86
CA HIS A 65 5.98 5.76 -7.61
C HIS A 65 7.30 5.93 -6.86
N PRO A 66 8.46 5.89 -7.53
CA PRO A 66 9.76 5.94 -6.85
C PRO A 66 10.12 7.34 -6.34
N GLU A 67 9.62 8.41 -6.96
CA GLU A 67 10.04 9.78 -6.65
C GLU A 67 9.06 10.51 -5.74
N ALA A 68 9.59 11.35 -4.87
CA ALA A 68 8.78 12.31 -4.12
C ALA A 68 8.24 13.39 -5.08
N LYS A 69 7.05 13.92 -4.78
CA LYS A 69 6.51 15.08 -5.49
C LYS A 69 6.30 16.22 -4.50
N TRP A 70 6.94 17.34 -4.77
CA TRP A 70 6.91 18.54 -3.92
C TRP A 70 6.09 19.64 -4.57
N LEU A 71 5.22 20.31 -3.81
CA LEU A 71 4.40 21.41 -4.33
C LEU A 71 5.24 22.54 -4.96
N ALA A 72 6.37 22.90 -4.33
CA ALA A 72 7.22 23.99 -4.77
C ALA A 72 7.91 23.74 -6.13
N GLU A 73 8.26 22.49 -6.41
CA GLU A 73 8.99 22.09 -7.63
C GLU A 73 8.05 21.58 -8.72
N HIS A 74 7.07 20.77 -8.32
CA HIS A 74 6.22 20.01 -9.23
C HIS A 74 4.79 20.53 -9.33
N GLY A 75 4.39 21.50 -8.49
CA GLY A 75 3.01 22.00 -8.40
C GLY A 75 2.02 21.01 -7.77
N ARG A 76 2.49 19.90 -7.20
CA ARG A 76 1.66 18.82 -6.64
C ARG A 76 2.43 18.00 -5.59
N SER A 77 1.69 17.30 -4.75
CA SER A 77 2.23 16.42 -3.71
C SER A 77 2.03 14.92 -3.96
N VAL A 78 1.47 14.55 -5.12
CA VAL A 78 1.19 13.16 -5.49
C VAL A 78 1.54 12.89 -6.96
N PRO A 79 1.96 11.66 -7.31
CA PRO A 79 2.15 11.22 -8.70
C PRO A 79 0.85 11.32 -9.51
N ARG A 80 0.96 11.61 -10.80
CA ARG A 80 -0.11 11.47 -11.79
C ARG A 80 -0.30 9.99 -12.08
N MET A 81 -1.52 9.59 -12.45
CA MET A 81 -1.80 8.19 -12.77
C MET A 81 -0.97 7.71 -13.98
N SER A 82 -0.72 8.57 -14.97
CA SER A 82 0.15 8.27 -16.10
C SER A 82 1.60 7.95 -15.70
N GLU A 83 2.10 8.52 -14.59
CA GLU A 83 3.44 8.21 -14.06
C GLU A 83 3.45 6.89 -13.28
N ILE A 84 2.30 6.46 -12.75
CA ILE A 84 2.17 5.12 -12.16
C ILE A 84 2.12 4.06 -13.26
N GLU A 85 1.45 4.39 -14.36
CA GLU A 85 1.20 3.53 -15.52
C GLU A 85 2.38 3.40 -16.47
N SER A 86 3.41 4.24 -16.35
CA SER A 86 4.56 4.17 -17.25
C SER A 86 5.22 2.78 -17.20
N ASP A 87 5.60 2.25 -18.36
CA ASP A 87 6.20 0.92 -18.49
C ASP A 87 7.44 0.75 -17.62
N GLU A 88 8.28 1.78 -17.50
CA GLU A 88 9.46 1.78 -16.63
C GLU A 88 9.09 1.53 -15.15
N ASN A 89 8.07 2.24 -14.66
CA ASN A 89 7.59 2.08 -13.30
C ASN A 89 6.94 0.70 -13.08
N LEU A 90 6.19 0.18 -14.06
CA LEU A 90 5.60 -1.15 -13.99
C LEU A 90 6.65 -2.25 -14.01
N LEU A 91 7.69 -2.11 -14.83
CA LEU A 91 8.85 -3.01 -14.84
C LEU A 91 9.58 -3.00 -13.49
N ARG A 92 9.81 -1.82 -12.90
CA ARG A 92 10.38 -1.67 -11.55
C ARG A 92 9.56 -2.42 -10.50
N LEU A 93 8.24 -2.24 -10.51
CA LEU A 93 7.33 -2.92 -9.57
C LEU A 93 7.37 -4.44 -9.78
N THR A 94 7.32 -4.90 -11.03
CA THR A 94 7.38 -6.32 -11.42
C THR A 94 8.69 -6.97 -10.95
N ASN A 95 9.82 -6.33 -11.22
CA ASN A 95 11.14 -6.81 -10.80
C ASN A 95 11.23 -6.93 -9.27
N GLN A 96 10.67 -5.97 -8.52
CA GLN A 96 10.64 -6.06 -7.07
C GLN A 96 9.79 -7.22 -6.58
N LEU A 97 8.60 -7.45 -7.17
CA LEU A 97 7.73 -8.56 -6.82
C LEU A 97 8.45 -9.91 -7.03
N GLN A 98 9.16 -10.05 -8.14
CA GLN A 98 9.94 -11.26 -8.44
C GLN A 98 11.12 -11.43 -7.49
N PHE A 99 11.90 -10.35 -7.27
CA PHE A 99 13.09 -10.38 -6.43
C PHE A 99 12.81 -10.83 -5.00
N VAL A 100 11.68 -10.40 -4.43
CA VAL A 100 11.28 -10.79 -3.06
C VAL A 100 10.35 -11.99 -3.03
N GLU A 101 10.13 -12.64 -4.17
CA GLU A 101 9.18 -13.74 -4.34
C GLU A 101 7.81 -13.42 -3.72
N ALA A 102 7.33 -12.20 -3.97
CA ALA A 102 6.16 -11.64 -3.30
C ALA A 102 4.93 -12.52 -3.56
N ARG A 103 4.45 -13.18 -2.51
CA ARG A 103 3.17 -13.92 -2.56
C ARG A 103 1.96 -13.05 -2.21
N PHE A 104 2.20 -11.94 -1.53
CA PHE A 104 1.15 -11.06 -1.03
C PHE A 104 1.57 -9.60 -1.03
N VAL A 105 0.70 -8.73 -1.53
CA VAL A 105 0.90 -7.29 -1.63
C VAL A 105 -0.29 -6.54 -1.02
N ILE A 106 -0.01 -5.59 -0.14
CA ILE A 106 -1.03 -4.67 0.40
C ILE A 106 -0.74 -3.26 -0.10
N GLY A 107 -1.64 -2.71 -0.89
CA GLY A 107 -1.62 -1.28 -1.22
C GLY A 107 -2.22 -0.45 -0.09
N LEU A 108 -1.60 0.69 0.19
CA LEU A 108 -1.99 1.60 1.27
C LEU A 108 -2.65 2.84 0.66
N GLY A 109 -3.96 2.78 0.49
CA GLY A 109 -4.72 3.71 -0.35
C GLY A 109 -5.84 4.42 0.39
N ARG A 110 -6.60 5.26 -0.32
CA ARG A 110 -7.80 5.91 0.24
C ARG A 110 -8.83 4.88 0.72
N SER A 111 -9.77 5.32 1.56
CA SER A 111 -10.92 4.52 2.01
C SER A 111 -11.54 3.74 0.86
N VAL A 112 -11.63 2.43 1.01
CA VAL A 112 -12.06 1.53 -0.05
C VAL A 112 -13.41 0.93 0.32
N ASN A 113 -14.41 1.23 -0.50
CA ASN A 113 -15.65 0.45 -0.58
C ASN A 113 -15.80 -0.07 -2.02
N ASP A 114 -16.76 -0.97 -2.24
CA ASP A 114 -16.92 -1.62 -3.54
C ASP A 114 -17.23 -0.61 -4.67
N ALA A 115 -18.00 0.44 -4.35
CA ALA A 115 -18.29 1.53 -5.28
C ALA A 115 -17.03 2.31 -5.70
N HIS A 116 -16.04 2.43 -4.81
CA HIS A 116 -14.73 3.01 -5.12
C HIS A 116 -13.92 2.07 -6.03
N LEU A 117 -13.90 0.77 -5.72
CA LEU A 117 -13.13 -0.23 -6.49
C LEU A 117 -13.60 -0.37 -7.94
N ALA A 118 -14.89 -0.15 -8.20
CA ALA A 118 -15.44 -0.17 -9.55
C ALA A 118 -14.99 1.02 -10.43
N ARG A 119 -14.45 2.09 -9.85
CA ARG A 119 -14.20 3.36 -10.56
C ARG A 119 -12.71 3.66 -10.64
N LYS A 120 -12.08 3.31 -11.77
CA LYS A 120 -10.65 3.63 -12.04
C LYS A 120 -10.29 5.10 -11.77
N ALA A 121 -11.19 6.05 -12.09
CA ALA A 121 -10.97 7.48 -11.85
C ALA A 121 -10.84 7.87 -10.36
N LYS A 122 -11.14 6.96 -9.43
CA LYS A 122 -10.97 7.15 -7.99
C LYS A 122 -9.72 6.45 -7.45
N ASP A 123 -8.96 5.76 -8.30
CA ASP A 123 -7.77 5.03 -7.85
C ASP A 123 -6.77 5.96 -7.13
N SER A 124 -6.19 5.44 -6.05
CA SER A 124 -4.96 5.96 -5.48
C SER A 124 -3.76 5.34 -6.21
N GLY A 125 -2.55 5.91 -6.06
CA GLY A 125 -1.34 5.35 -6.67
C GLY A 125 -1.17 3.84 -6.43
N PRO A 126 -1.24 3.34 -5.18
CA PRO A 126 -1.15 1.91 -4.89
C PRO A 126 -2.26 1.09 -5.53
N LEU A 127 -3.50 1.57 -5.53
CA LEU A 127 -4.62 0.86 -6.14
C LEU A 127 -4.48 0.78 -7.67
N ARG A 128 -4.00 1.86 -8.31
CA ARG A 128 -3.73 1.87 -9.76
C ARG A 128 -2.62 0.89 -10.11
N ALA A 129 -1.51 0.92 -9.38
CA ALA A 129 -0.41 -0.02 -9.58
C ALA A 129 -0.87 -1.48 -9.43
N ILE A 130 -1.59 -1.80 -8.35
CA ILE A 130 -2.12 -3.15 -8.12
C ILE A 130 -3.04 -3.59 -9.26
N ARG A 131 -3.95 -2.71 -9.72
CA ARG A 131 -4.86 -3.03 -10.82
C ARG A 131 -4.13 -3.41 -12.11
N LEU A 132 -2.94 -2.84 -12.35
CA LEU A 132 -2.11 -3.15 -13.52
C LEU A 132 -1.29 -4.42 -13.33
N LEU A 133 -0.92 -4.75 -12.09
CA LEU A 133 -0.10 -5.93 -11.77
C LEU A 133 -0.93 -7.21 -11.63
N VAL A 134 -2.16 -7.14 -11.12
CA VAL A 134 -3.02 -8.31 -10.88
C VAL A 134 -3.14 -9.25 -12.10
N PRO A 135 -3.43 -8.76 -13.34
CA PRO A 135 -3.64 -9.65 -14.47
C PRO A 135 -2.41 -10.44 -14.89
N THR A 136 -1.21 -9.91 -14.64
CA THR A 136 0.07 -10.50 -15.05
C THR A 136 0.77 -11.27 -13.93
N HIS A 137 0.21 -11.26 -12.72
CA HIS A 137 0.79 -11.90 -11.53
C HIS A 137 -0.24 -12.79 -10.79
N PRO A 138 -0.82 -13.82 -11.45
CA PRO A 138 -1.90 -14.63 -10.88
C PRO A 138 -1.50 -15.44 -9.63
N GLY A 139 -0.19 -15.64 -9.40
CA GLY A 139 0.34 -16.29 -8.19
C GLY A 139 0.41 -15.39 -6.95
N VAL A 140 0.12 -14.09 -7.11
CA VAL A 140 0.23 -13.08 -6.05
C VAL A 140 -1.16 -12.64 -5.60
N SER A 141 -1.41 -12.70 -4.31
CA SER A 141 -2.63 -12.16 -3.72
C SER A 141 -2.45 -10.66 -3.49
N PHE A 142 -3.40 -9.86 -3.99
CA PHE A 142 -3.39 -8.42 -3.83
C PHE A 142 -4.54 -7.96 -2.93
N CYS A 143 -4.20 -7.10 -1.97
CA CYS A 143 -5.13 -6.43 -1.08
C CYS A 143 -4.92 -4.92 -1.13
N ILE A 144 -5.95 -4.20 -0.74
CA ILE A 144 -5.87 -2.78 -0.43
C ILE A 144 -6.34 -2.57 1.00
N SER A 145 -5.71 -1.63 1.69
CA SER A 145 -6.10 -1.16 3.01
C SER A 145 -6.11 0.37 3.03
N GLY A 146 -6.66 0.94 4.09
CA GLY A 146 -6.68 2.38 4.32
C GLY A 146 -5.28 2.98 4.44
N HIS A 147 -5.18 4.29 4.17
CA HIS A 147 -3.92 5.02 4.21
C HIS A 147 -3.46 5.18 5.67
N PRO A 148 -2.18 4.95 6.00
CA PRO A 148 -1.69 4.96 7.39
C PRO A 148 -1.42 6.37 7.95
N SER A 149 -1.58 7.44 7.17
CA SER A 149 -1.40 8.81 7.68
C SER A 149 -2.34 9.12 8.86
N GLN A 150 -1.86 9.87 9.85
CA GLN A 150 -2.68 10.31 10.98
C GLN A 150 -3.96 11.04 10.55
N GLN A 151 -3.90 11.83 9.47
CA GLN A 151 -5.07 12.53 8.94
C GLN A 151 -6.18 11.56 8.50
N ALA A 152 -5.81 10.45 7.85
CA ALA A 152 -6.78 9.44 7.42
C ALA A 152 -7.37 8.69 8.62
N VAL A 153 -6.52 8.29 9.58
CA VAL A 153 -6.97 7.65 10.83
C VAL A 153 -7.94 8.55 11.59
N ASN A 154 -7.62 9.83 11.76
CA ASN A 154 -8.50 10.77 12.47
C ASN A 154 -9.81 11.01 11.71
N ARG A 155 -9.74 11.17 10.38
CA ARG A 155 -10.91 11.56 9.57
C ARG A 155 -11.87 10.41 9.31
N TYR A 156 -11.36 9.19 9.11
CA TYR A 156 -12.14 8.05 8.64
C TYR A 156 -12.15 6.87 9.61
N GLY A 157 -11.19 6.82 10.53
CA GLY A 157 -11.12 5.84 11.61
C GLY A 157 -11.47 6.41 12.98
N GLU A 158 -11.97 7.65 13.04
CA GLU A 158 -12.34 8.33 14.30
C GLU A 158 -11.19 8.38 15.33
N GLY A 159 -9.94 8.40 14.85
CA GLY A 159 -8.75 8.39 15.70
C GLY A 159 -8.28 6.99 16.13
N ASN A 160 -9.00 5.92 15.75
CA ASN A 160 -8.64 4.54 16.04
C ASN A 160 -7.98 3.86 14.83
N PRO A 161 -6.65 3.69 14.81
CA PRO A 161 -5.96 3.10 13.66
C PRO A 161 -6.30 1.62 13.47
N ARG A 162 -6.57 0.86 14.54
CA ARG A 162 -6.92 -0.56 14.45
C ARG A 162 -8.25 -0.75 13.75
N GLN A 163 -9.29 -0.06 14.22
CA GLN A 163 -10.62 -0.09 13.62
C GLN A 163 -10.60 0.39 12.17
N TRP A 164 -9.78 1.41 11.88
CA TRP A 164 -9.56 1.90 10.52
C TRP A 164 -9.06 0.79 9.56
N PHE A 165 -8.03 0.05 9.94
CA PHE A 165 -7.48 -1.00 9.10
C PHE A 165 -8.40 -2.23 9.00
N GLU A 166 -9.04 -2.64 10.11
CA GLU A 166 -10.02 -3.72 10.14
C GLU A 166 -11.20 -3.43 9.19
N GLY A 167 -11.70 -2.19 9.19
CA GLY A 167 -12.83 -1.78 8.34
C GLY A 167 -12.49 -1.66 6.85
N THR A 168 -11.22 -1.47 6.49
CA THR A 168 -10.80 -1.11 5.12
C THR A 168 -10.01 -2.18 4.38
N LEU A 169 -9.56 -3.25 5.05
CA LEU A 169 -8.86 -4.34 4.38
C LEU A 169 -9.80 -5.04 3.40
N ARG A 170 -9.43 -5.06 2.12
CA ARG A 170 -10.19 -5.71 1.05
C ARG A 170 -9.26 -6.50 0.14
N ARG A 171 -9.63 -7.75 -0.15
CA ARG A 171 -8.99 -8.52 -1.22
C ARG A 171 -9.49 -8.03 -2.56
N LEU A 172 -8.56 -7.88 -3.48
CA LEU A 172 -8.86 -7.48 -4.83
C LEU A 172 -8.90 -8.74 -5.69
N ARG A 173 -10.07 -8.99 -6.28
CA ARG A 173 -10.28 -9.97 -7.33
C ARG A 173 -10.85 -9.20 -8.51
N TRP A 174 -10.18 -9.29 -9.64
CA TRP A 174 -10.71 -8.81 -10.91
C TRP A 174 -10.87 -10.03 -11.79
N ASP A 175 -12.12 -10.35 -12.07
CA ASP A 175 -12.53 -11.37 -13.03
C ASP A 175 -12.43 -10.80 -14.46
#